data_AF-A0A939JMY0-F1
#
_entry.id   AF-A0A939JMY0-F1
#
_cell.length_a   1.000
_cell.length_b   1.000
_cell.length_c   1.000
_cell.angle_alpha   90.00
_cell.angle_beta   90.00
_cell.angle_gamma   90.00
#
_symmetry.space_group_name_H-M   'P 1'
#
loop_
_entity.id
_entity.type
_entity.pdbx_description
1 polymer ?
#
loop_
_entity_poly.entity_id
_entity_poly.type
_entity_poly.pdbx_seq_one_letter_code
_entity_poly.pdbx_strand_id
1 'polypeptide(L)' 'QGRSDDASFQSAGIPTSGYAAGADARKTAAQATKWGGTANASYDSCYHSACDTTNNISATVLDRSADG' A
#
# COMPACT_ATOMS: atom_id res chain seq x y z
N GLN A 1 -0.97 0.84 -12.59
CA GLN A 1 -0.84 2.30 -12.40
C GLN A 1 -2.13 2.95 -12.89
N GLY A 2 -2.46 4.15 -12.41
CA GLY A 2 -3.69 4.85 -12.81
C GLY A 2 -4.98 4.38 -12.12
N ARG A 3 -4.89 3.81 -10.90
CA ARG A 3 -6.05 3.35 -10.12
C ARG A 3 -6.28 4.17 -8.84
N SER A 4 -5.72 5.38 -8.80
CA SER A 4 -5.84 6.35 -7.71
C SER A 4 -5.99 7.75 -8.33
N ASP A 5 -6.24 8.77 -7.50
CA ASP A 5 -6.63 10.11 -7.95
C ASP A 5 -5.53 10.84 -8.77
N ASP A 6 -4.27 10.46 -8.55
CA ASP A 6 -3.08 10.96 -9.25
C ASP A 6 -3.11 10.68 -10.77
N ALA A 7 -3.89 9.69 -11.20
CA ALA A 7 -3.99 9.30 -12.61
C ALA A 7 -4.42 10.45 -13.53
N SER A 8 -5.34 11.31 -13.07
CA SER A 8 -5.86 12.44 -13.84
C SER A 8 -4.79 13.50 -14.09
N PHE A 9 -3.98 13.80 -13.07
CA PHE A 9 -2.85 14.73 -13.14
C PHE A 9 -1.73 14.20 -14.03
N GLN A 10 -1.37 12.92 -13.88
CA GLN A 10 -0.38 12.26 -14.74
C GLN A 10 -0.79 12.33 -16.22
N SER A 11 -2.06 12.06 -16.51
CA SER A 11 -2.60 12.11 -17.88
C SER A 11 -2.55 13.52 -18.49
N ALA A 12 -2.57 14.55 -17.66
CA ALA A 12 -2.40 15.95 -18.06
C ALA A 12 -0.92 16.41 -18.13
N GLY A 13 0.04 15.51 -17.89
CA GLY A 13 1.48 15.83 -17.89
C GLY A 13 1.96 16.53 -16.62
N ILE A 14 1.17 16.55 -15.55
CA ILE A 14 1.56 17.14 -14.27
C ILE A 14 2.35 16.08 -13.47
N PRO A 15 3.57 16.40 -12.98
CA PRO A 15 4.33 15.49 -12.14
C PRO A 15 3.58 15.15 -10.85
N THR A 16 3.57 13.87 -10.48
CA THR A 16 2.93 13.36 -9.26
C THR A 16 3.89 12.47 -8.47
N SER A 17 3.71 12.40 -7.17
CA SER A 17 4.38 11.45 -6.27
C SER A 17 3.38 10.89 -5.25
N GLY A 18 3.75 9.81 -4.58
CA GLY A 18 2.93 9.23 -3.51
C GLY A 18 3.55 7.97 -2.93
N TYR A 19 3.06 7.58 -1.76
CA TYR A 19 3.42 6.34 -1.08
C TYR A 19 2.26 5.35 -1.15
N ALA A 20 2.57 4.06 -1.34
CA ALA A 20 1.58 2.98 -1.30
C ALA A 20 2.15 1.75 -0.58
N ALA A 21 1.38 1.19 0.35
CA ALA A 21 1.75 0.01 1.13
C ALA A 21 1.31 -1.32 0.50
N GLY A 22 0.54 -1.26 -0.60
CA GLY A 22 -0.12 -2.41 -1.22
C GLY A 22 -1.60 -2.53 -0.81
N ALA A 23 -2.32 -3.43 -1.48
CA ALA A 23 -3.74 -3.73 -1.25
C ALA A 23 -3.95 -5.26 -1.28
N ASP A 24 -4.78 -5.77 -2.20
CA ASP A 24 -5.12 -7.18 -2.35
C ASP A 24 -3.99 -8.07 -2.91
N ALA A 25 -2.99 -7.47 -3.57
CA ALA A 25 -1.87 -8.20 -4.13
C ALA A 25 -1.09 -9.01 -3.08
N ARG A 26 -0.53 -10.17 -3.48
CA ARG A 26 0.24 -11.03 -2.58
C ARG A 26 1.69 -10.57 -2.46
N LYS A 27 2.19 -10.51 -1.22
CA LYS A 27 3.59 -10.23 -0.90
C LYS A 27 4.48 -11.38 -1.39
N THR A 28 5.48 -11.09 -2.21
CA THR A 28 6.44 -12.09 -2.66
C THR A 28 7.41 -12.48 -1.53
N ALA A 29 8.09 -13.62 -1.67
CA ALA A 29 9.13 -14.03 -0.73
C ALA A 29 10.25 -12.97 -0.60
N ALA A 30 10.71 -12.41 -1.71
CA ALA A 30 11.74 -11.36 -1.69
C ALA A 30 11.29 -10.10 -0.93
N GLN A 31 10.02 -9.70 -1.08
CA GLN A 31 9.46 -8.55 -0.35
C GLN A 31 9.26 -8.85 1.13
N ALA A 32 8.87 -10.07 1.50
CA ALA A 32 8.82 -10.50 2.90
C ALA A 32 10.21 -10.53 3.54
N THR A 33 11.24 -10.99 2.84
CA THR A 33 12.63 -10.92 3.31
C THR A 33 13.08 -9.48 3.51
N LYS A 34 12.77 -8.58 2.56
CA LYS A 34 13.22 -7.18 2.61
C LYS A 34 12.49 -6.34 3.66
N TRP A 35 11.18 -6.54 3.81
CA TRP A 35 10.30 -5.65 4.56
C TRP A 35 9.54 -6.33 5.69
N GLY A 36 9.79 -7.61 5.94
CA GLY A 36 9.04 -8.41 6.91
C GLY A 36 7.62 -8.74 6.45
N GLY A 37 6.85 -9.34 7.37
CA GLY A 37 5.52 -9.87 7.13
C GLY A 37 5.53 -11.27 6.51
N THR A 38 4.38 -11.70 6.01
CA THR A 38 4.17 -13.09 5.55
C THR A 38 4.18 -13.17 4.03
N ALA A 39 5.10 -13.96 3.48
CA ALA A 39 5.11 -14.26 2.04
C ALA A 39 3.81 -14.97 1.63
N ASN A 40 3.35 -14.71 0.41
CA ASN A 40 2.10 -15.20 -0.17
C ASN A 40 0.82 -14.75 0.57
N ALA A 41 0.88 -13.95 1.64
CA ALA A 41 -0.28 -13.23 2.16
C ALA A 41 -0.51 -11.95 1.36
N SER A 42 -1.75 -11.42 1.32
CA SER A 42 -2.00 -10.09 0.76
C SER A 42 -1.31 -9.00 1.59
N TYR A 43 -1.04 -7.84 1.00
CA TYR A 43 -0.51 -6.70 1.77
C TYR A 43 -1.54 -6.21 2.79
N ASP A 44 -2.79 -6.18 2.38
CA ASP A 44 -3.96 -5.93 3.22
C ASP A 44 -4.95 -7.09 3.04
N SER A 45 -5.21 -7.86 4.09
CA SER A 45 -6.19 -8.95 4.07
C SER A 45 -7.63 -8.49 4.24
N CYS A 46 -7.83 -7.24 4.63
CA CYS A 46 -9.13 -6.61 4.83
C CYS A 46 -9.47 -5.60 3.74
N TYR A 47 -8.70 -5.51 2.65
CA TYR A 47 -8.98 -4.60 1.54
C TYR A 47 -10.45 -4.70 1.08
N HIS A 48 -11.17 -3.57 1.08
CA HIS A 48 -12.60 -3.47 0.77
C HIS A 48 -13.52 -4.40 1.59
N SER A 49 -13.12 -4.76 2.80
CA SER A 49 -13.86 -5.66 3.68
C SER A 49 -14.22 -4.97 5.00
N ALA A 50 -15.23 -5.47 5.70
CA ALA A 50 -15.70 -4.87 6.95
C ALA A 50 -14.67 -4.88 8.09
N CYS A 51 -13.60 -5.68 7.99
CA CYS A 51 -12.51 -5.70 8.96
C CYS A 51 -11.47 -4.58 8.75
N ASP A 52 -11.60 -3.79 7.68
CA ASP A 52 -10.76 -2.60 7.46
C ASP A 52 -11.14 -1.50 8.45
N THR A 53 -10.48 -1.56 9.60
CA THR A 53 -10.73 -0.74 10.79
C THR A 53 -9.40 -0.28 11.35
N THR A 54 -9.41 0.48 12.44
CA THR A 54 -8.17 0.90 13.13
C THR A 54 -7.30 -0.26 13.60
N ASN A 55 -7.87 -1.48 13.70
CA ASN A 55 -7.11 -2.68 14.04
C ASN A 55 -6.29 -3.25 12.87
N ASN A 56 -6.49 -2.77 11.64
CA ASN A 56 -5.84 -3.23 10.41
C ASN A 56 -4.69 -2.29 9.95
N ILE A 57 -4.09 -1.55 10.88
CA ILE A 57 -3.05 -0.56 10.55
C ILE A 57 -1.68 -1.05 11.01
N SER A 58 -0.70 -1.01 10.10
CA SER A 58 0.70 -1.13 10.48
C SER A 58 1.23 0.24 10.93
N ALA A 59 1.45 0.42 12.23
CA ALA A 59 1.97 1.66 12.79
C ALA A 59 3.31 2.07 12.15
N THR A 60 4.21 1.11 11.90
CA THR A 60 5.51 1.36 11.26
C THR A 60 5.37 1.89 9.83
N VAL A 61 4.42 1.39 9.06
CA VAL A 61 4.22 1.86 7.68
C VAL A 61 3.54 3.22 7.68
N LEU A 62 2.57 3.43 8.57
CA LEU A 62 1.89 4.72 8.72
C LEU A 62 2.89 5.83 9.07
N ASP A 63 3.72 5.61 10.10
CA ASP A 63 4.74 6.53 10.58
C ASP A 63 5.70 6.96 9.46
N ARG A 64 6.36 6.00 8.82
CA ARG A 64 7.31 6.27 7.72
C ARG A 64 6.69 6.95 6.52
N SER A 65 5.43 6.66 6.20
CA SER A 65 4.75 7.26 5.05
C SER A 65 4.32 8.70 5.35
N ALA A 66 4.09 9.03 6.63
CA ALA A 66 3.74 10.37 7.07
C ALA A 66 4.98 11.28 7.18
N ASP A 67 6.14 10.72 7.52
CA ASP A 67 7.38 11.48 7.71
C ASP A 67 7.98 12.03 6.40
N GLY A 68 7.85 11.30 5.29
CA GLY A 68 8.37 11.69 3.97
C GLY A 68 9.78 11.20 3.68
#